data_AF-A0A7D5TUC8-F1
#
_entry.id   AF-A0A7D5TUC8-F1
#
_cell.length_a   1.000
_cell.length_b   1.000
_cell.length_c   1.000
_cell.angle_alpha   90.00
_cell.angle_beta   90.00
_cell.angle_gamma   90.00
#
_symmetry.space_group_name_H-M   'P 1'
#
loop_
_entity.id
_entity.type
_entity.pdbx_description
1 polymer ?
#
loop_
_entity_poly.entity_id
_entity_poly.type
_entity_poly.pdbx_seq_one_letter_code
_entity_poly.pdbx_strand_id
1 'polypeptide(L)'
;MERTRLIVALVALAALGGCLAAPGPGDGATPTDSMDPSDTPATATPTDTPTDEPATGTPDSTPATDTPTAAPPSGSPTPTATPADGNTVDYSELSPASQAAFDDALDGEISFVPDSPYVEGTHTVEAAGPFRDHAFVRKDGQRYRIDIAMDGRLYASYAIYADRASPGENATVTAHANLSAEVRDEVRWAVENGSYGVPMGKWDSLPTELGDTTYVRYDGETYRMSYAVGDYWAETMTVEPVEASG
;
A
#
# COMPACT_ATOMS: atom_id res chain seq x y z
N MET A 1 26.87 -53.32 -7.86
CA MET A 1 26.67 -52.02 -7.19
C MET A 1 25.72 -51.20 -8.04
N GLU A 2 24.42 -51.47 -7.88
CA GLU A 2 23.34 -50.76 -8.57
C GLU A 2 22.89 -49.62 -7.66
N ARG A 3 22.84 -48.39 -8.18
CA ARG A 3 22.18 -47.26 -7.51
C ARG A 3 20.96 -46.88 -8.31
N THR A 4 19.84 -47.35 -7.81
CA THR A 4 18.46 -47.13 -8.26
C THR A 4 18.15 -45.64 -8.32
N ARG A 5 17.77 -45.17 -9.51
CA ARG A 5 17.25 -43.82 -9.76
C ARG A 5 15.82 -43.74 -9.25
N LEU A 6 15.54 -42.75 -8.41
CA LEU A 6 14.19 -42.45 -7.91
C LEU A 6 13.61 -41.33 -8.78
N ILE A 7 12.71 -41.71 -9.69
CA ILE A 7 11.92 -40.80 -10.52
C ILE A 7 10.65 -40.48 -9.74
N VAL A 8 10.49 -39.24 -9.29
CA VAL A 8 9.22 -38.74 -8.73
C VAL A 8 8.49 -38.02 -9.86
N ALA A 9 7.51 -38.70 -10.45
CA ALA A 9 6.56 -38.11 -11.38
C ALA A 9 5.44 -37.47 -10.58
N LEU A 10 5.35 -36.14 -10.58
CA LEU A 10 4.23 -35.40 -10.04
C LEU A 10 3.24 -35.12 -11.18
N VAL A 11 2.14 -35.86 -11.21
CA VAL A 11 1.01 -35.61 -12.12
C VAL A 11 0.05 -34.66 -11.41
N ALA A 12 -0.02 -33.41 -11.86
CA ALA A 12 -1.02 -32.45 -11.42
C ALA A 12 -2.21 -32.47 -12.39
N LEU A 13 -3.35 -32.91 -11.86
CA LEU A 13 -4.65 -32.94 -12.52
C LEU A 13 -5.30 -31.55 -12.39
N ALA A 14 -5.50 -30.84 -13.50
CA ALA A 14 -6.32 -29.62 -13.53
C ALA A 14 -7.35 -29.74 -14.65
N ALA A 15 -8.56 -30.14 -14.29
CA ALA A 15 -9.75 -30.01 -15.11
C ALA A 15 -10.62 -28.90 -14.49
N LEU A 16 -10.44 -27.67 -14.97
CA LEU A 16 -11.38 -26.58 -14.73
C LEU A 16 -12.05 -26.26 -16.07
N GLY A 17 -13.35 -26.52 -16.11
CA GLY A 17 -14.21 -26.19 -17.22
C GLY A 17 -14.41 -24.67 -17.31
N GLY A 18 -14.15 -24.12 -18.49
CA GLY A 18 -14.55 -22.77 -18.88
C GLY A 18 -15.57 -22.85 -20.01
N CYS A 19 -16.78 -22.38 -19.74
CA CYS A 19 -17.82 -22.19 -20.75
C CYS A 19 -17.37 -21.19 -21.81
N LEU A 20 -17.55 -21.57 -23.07
CA LEU A 20 -17.47 -20.72 -24.24
C LEU A 20 -18.59 -19.65 -24.21
N ALA A 21 -18.22 -18.37 -24.26
CA ALA A 21 -19.11 -17.30 -24.67
C ALA A 21 -18.44 -16.51 -25.80
N ALA A 22 -19.07 -16.57 -26.98
CA ALA A 22 -18.67 -15.91 -28.21
C ALA A 22 -18.95 -14.39 -28.17
N PRO A 23 -18.22 -13.57 -28.96
CA PRO A 23 -18.51 -12.15 -29.11
C PRO A 23 -19.58 -11.93 -30.20
N GLY A 24 -20.63 -11.17 -29.87
CA GLY A 24 -21.57 -10.59 -30.83
C GLY A 24 -21.37 -9.08 -30.93
N PRO A 25 -21.49 -8.48 -32.13
CA PRO A 25 -21.29 -7.05 -32.34
C PRO A 25 -22.56 -6.27 -32.00
N GLY A 26 -22.41 -5.11 -31.38
CA GLY A 26 -23.50 -4.20 -31.03
C GLY A 26 -23.11 -2.76 -31.29
N ASP A 27 -23.96 -2.11 -32.07
CA ASP A 27 -23.79 -0.85 -32.76
C ASP A 27 -23.67 0.40 -31.88
N GLY A 28 -23.25 1.48 -32.54
CA GLY A 28 -22.91 2.76 -31.94
C GLY A 28 -24.06 3.50 -31.26
N ALA A 29 -23.66 4.30 -30.28
CA ALA A 29 -24.34 5.52 -29.89
C ALA A 29 -23.29 6.59 -29.57
N THR A 30 -23.39 7.71 -30.29
CA THR A 30 -22.67 8.97 -30.09
C THR A 30 -22.88 9.56 -28.69
N PRO A 31 -21.87 10.18 -28.06
CA PRO A 31 -22.05 10.96 -26.85
C PRO A 31 -22.36 12.43 -27.17
N THR A 32 -23.54 12.89 -26.75
CA THR A 32 -23.86 14.31 -26.53
C THR A 32 -24.61 14.39 -25.20
N ASP A 33 -24.03 14.99 -24.16
CA ASP A 33 -24.29 16.41 -23.86
C ASP A 33 -23.56 16.86 -22.58
N SER A 34 -23.23 18.14 -22.61
CA SER A 34 -22.63 18.95 -21.54
C SER A 34 -23.35 18.85 -20.19
N MET A 35 -22.58 18.88 -19.11
CA MET A 35 -23.03 19.47 -17.85
C MET A 35 -22.00 20.51 -17.37
N ASP A 36 -22.49 21.75 -17.32
CA ASP A 36 -21.89 22.99 -16.83
C ASP A 36 -22.04 23.05 -15.29
N PRO A 37 -21.06 23.53 -14.51
CA PRO A 37 -21.13 23.58 -13.06
C PRO A 37 -21.64 24.94 -12.58
N SER A 38 -22.79 24.97 -11.92
CA SER A 38 -23.18 26.07 -11.02
C SER A 38 -24.21 25.55 -10.03
N ASP A 39 -23.85 25.56 -8.74
CA ASP A 39 -24.71 26.05 -7.64
C ASP A 39 -24.15 25.68 -6.25
N THR A 40 -23.52 26.65 -5.59
CA THR A 40 -23.40 26.83 -4.12
C THR A 40 -23.03 28.32 -3.94
N PRO A 41 -23.46 29.09 -2.90
CA PRO A 41 -23.80 28.65 -1.53
C PRO A 41 -24.99 29.39 -0.85
N ALA A 42 -25.42 28.89 0.32
CA ALA A 42 -26.08 29.74 1.31
C ALA A 42 -25.74 29.33 2.75
N THR A 43 -24.96 30.17 3.40
CA THR A 43 -24.69 30.24 4.84
C THR A 43 -25.90 30.82 5.56
N ALA A 44 -26.29 30.26 6.71
CA ALA A 44 -27.19 30.93 7.65
C ALA A 44 -26.67 30.78 9.09
N THR A 45 -26.27 31.92 9.66
CA THR A 45 -26.06 32.15 11.09
C THR A 45 -27.28 32.90 11.62
N PRO A 46 -27.73 32.62 12.86
CA PRO A 46 -28.35 33.67 13.65
C PRO A 46 -27.59 33.92 14.96
N THR A 47 -27.17 35.17 15.10
CA THR A 47 -26.91 35.87 16.36
C THR A 47 -28.22 36.49 16.84
N ASP A 48 -28.58 36.34 18.11
CA ASP A 48 -29.01 37.50 18.93
C ASP A 48 -29.04 37.22 20.45
N THR A 49 -28.81 38.33 21.14
CA THR A 49 -28.33 38.63 22.50
C THR A 49 -29.47 38.70 23.56
N PRO A 50 -29.18 38.68 24.89
CA PRO A 50 -30.18 38.42 25.93
C PRO A 50 -30.88 39.70 26.44
N THR A 51 -31.96 39.52 27.22
CA THR A 51 -32.62 40.60 27.99
C THR A 51 -33.02 40.08 29.36
N ASP A 52 -32.47 40.75 30.39
CA ASP A 52 -32.80 40.66 31.82
C ASP A 52 -34.14 41.38 32.13
N GLU A 53 -34.90 40.87 33.10
CA GLU A 53 -35.69 41.72 34.01
C GLU A 53 -35.89 41.03 35.40
N PRO A 54 -35.87 41.77 36.54
CA PRO A 54 -35.71 41.20 37.89
C PRO A 54 -36.96 41.27 38.80
N ALA A 55 -36.75 40.80 40.05
CA ALA A 55 -37.53 41.03 41.29
C ALA A 55 -38.85 40.22 41.43
N THR A 56 -39.30 39.71 42.58
CA THR A 56 -39.00 39.90 44.02
C THR A 56 -39.76 38.82 44.81
N GLY A 57 -39.24 38.34 45.95
CA GLY A 57 -40.00 37.54 46.90
C GLY A 57 -39.16 36.96 48.05
N THR A 58 -39.17 37.65 49.19
CA THR A 58 -38.50 37.28 50.47
C THR A 58 -39.44 36.40 51.35
N PRO A 59 -39.03 35.98 52.55
CA PRO A 59 -38.51 34.66 52.92
C PRO A 59 -39.52 33.81 53.72
N ASP A 60 -39.27 32.51 53.87
CA ASP A 60 -39.76 31.81 55.06
C ASP A 60 -38.68 30.90 55.62
N SER A 61 -38.23 31.24 56.83
CA SER A 61 -37.20 30.54 57.58
C SER A 61 -37.85 29.46 58.44
N THR A 62 -37.41 28.21 58.29
CA THR A 62 -37.55 27.20 59.36
C THR A 62 -36.19 26.56 59.59
N PRO A 63 -35.68 26.51 60.84
CA PRO A 63 -34.37 25.95 61.12
C PRO A 63 -34.45 24.42 61.18
N ALA A 64 -33.69 23.73 60.34
CA ALA A 64 -33.47 22.29 60.45
C ALA A 64 -32.05 22.02 60.95
N THR A 65 -32.00 21.30 62.06
CA THR A 65 -30.86 20.84 62.84
C THR A 65 -29.74 20.20 62.02
N ASP A 66 -28.50 20.66 62.27
CA ASP A 66 -27.26 20.08 61.76
C ASP A 66 -27.06 18.62 62.20
N THR A 67 -26.84 17.72 61.24
CA THR A 67 -26.22 16.42 61.48
C THR A 67 -24.95 16.34 60.63
N PRO A 68 -23.74 16.22 61.20
CA PRO A 68 -22.52 16.11 60.41
C PRO A 68 -22.46 14.75 59.69
N THR A 69 -22.68 14.76 58.37
CA THR A 69 -22.38 13.63 57.50
C THR A 69 -20.86 13.55 57.31
N ALA A 70 -20.26 12.41 57.67
CA ALA A 70 -18.85 12.14 57.43
C ALA A 70 -18.52 12.20 55.92
N ALA A 71 -17.50 12.98 55.57
CA ALA A 71 -16.99 13.04 54.21
C ALA A 71 -16.37 11.67 53.82
N PRO A 72 -16.70 11.12 52.64
CA PRO A 72 -16.03 9.91 52.16
C PRO A 72 -14.54 10.19 51.95
N PRO A 73 -13.65 9.18 52.12
CA PRO A 73 -12.22 9.38 51.97
C PRO A 73 -11.91 9.86 50.56
N SER A 74 -11.09 10.91 50.46
CA SER A 74 -10.57 11.45 49.21
C SER A 74 -9.68 10.38 48.57
N GLY A 75 -10.26 9.56 47.70
CA GLY A 75 -9.52 8.64 46.85
C GLY A 75 -8.65 9.45 45.90
N SER A 76 -7.34 9.25 45.95
CA SER A 76 -6.41 9.66 44.90
C SER A 76 -6.96 9.21 43.55
N PRO A 77 -6.95 10.05 42.50
CA PRO A 77 -7.38 9.59 41.19
C PRO A 77 -6.46 8.45 40.76
N THR A 78 -7.02 7.24 40.64
CA THR A 78 -6.42 6.18 39.86
C THR A 78 -6.26 6.74 38.44
N PRO A 79 -5.06 6.67 37.82
CA PRO A 79 -4.92 7.10 36.44
C PRO A 79 -5.96 6.35 35.61
N THR A 80 -6.88 7.10 35.02
CA THR A 80 -7.85 6.57 34.08
C THR A 80 -7.07 5.97 32.94
N ALA A 81 -7.17 4.66 32.75
CA ALA A 81 -6.65 4.01 31.55
C ALA A 81 -7.28 4.74 30.35
N THR A 82 -6.46 5.45 29.58
CA THR A 82 -6.83 5.99 28.28
C THR A 82 -7.54 4.88 27.52
N PRO A 83 -8.71 5.14 26.88
CA PRO A 83 -9.41 4.13 26.12
C PRO A 83 -8.40 3.41 25.21
N ALA A 84 -8.41 2.07 25.24
CA ALA A 84 -7.73 1.29 24.23
C ALA A 84 -8.50 1.54 22.93
N ASP A 85 -8.17 2.65 22.27
CA ASP A 85 -8.59 2.90 20.91
C ASP A 85 -7.97 1.76 20.11
N GLY A 86 -8.78 0.84 19.59
CA GLY A 86 -8.34 -0.35 18.84
C GLY A 86 -7.53 -0.04 17.57
N ASN A 87 -7.18 1.24 17.37
CA ASN A 87 -6.34 1.81 16.34
C ASN A 87 -4.96 2.25 16.89
N THR A 88 -4.56 1.74 18.07
CA THR A 88 -3.27 2.01 18.70
C THR A 88 -2.54 0.70 18.96
N VAL A 89 -1.27 0.62 18.55
CA VAL A 89 -0.38 -0.50 18.86
C VAL A 89 0.68 -0.08 19.88
N ASP A 90 1.03 -0.99 20.79
CA ASP A 90 2.12 -0.75 21.73
C ASP A 90 3.47 -0.91 21.03
N TYR A 91 4.40 0.03 21.22
CA TYR A 91 5.72 0.00 20.58
C TYR A 91 6.47 -1.33 20.84
N SER A 92 6.32 -1.90 22.03
CA SER A 92 6.94 -3.19 22.40
C SER A 92 6.35 -4.40 21.66
N GLU A 93 5.17 -4.27 21.07
CA GLU A 93 4.52 -5.32 20.26
C GLU A 93 4.95 -5.27 18.79
N LEU A 94 5.57 -4.16 18.36
CA LEU A 94 6.14 -4.03 17.02
C LEU A 94 7.34 -4.97 16.83
N SER A 95 7.51 -5.47 15.61
CA SER A 95 8.73 -6.20 15.24
C SER A 95 9.97 -5.29 15.34
N PRO A 96 11.19 -5.83 15.53
CA PRO A 96 12.40 -5.00 15.58
C PRO A 96 12.60 -4.11 14.34
N ALA A 97 12.17 -4.57 13.16
CA ALA A 97 12.23 -3.77 11.94
C ALA A 97 11.22 -2.60 11.96
N SER A 98 9.99 -2.86 12.41
CA SER A 98 8.98 -1.80 12.56
C SER A 98 9.35 -0.81 13.67
N GLN A 99 9.98 -1.29 14.76
CA GLN A 99 10.53 -0.43 15.82
C GLN A 99 11.58 0.54 15.27
N ALA A 100 12.56 0.03 14.51
CA ALA A 100 13.57 0.87 13.88
C ALA A 100 12.96 1.87 12.88
N ALA A 101 11.97 1.47 12.09
CA ALA A 101 11.25 2.36 11.18
C ALA A 101 10.51 3.47 11.92
N PHE A 102 9.81 3.14 13.01
CA PHE A 102 9.15 4.14 13.85
C PHE A 102 10.16 5.11 14.47
N ASP A 103 11.28 4.60 14.96
CA ASP A 103 12.33 5.41 15.58
C ASP A 103 12.96 6.38 14.58
N ASP A 104 13.31 5.92 13.37
CA ASP A 104 13.83 6.79 12.30
C ASP A 104 12.77 7.82 11.87
N ALA A 105 11.49 7.44 11.88
CA ALA A 105 10.39 8.32 11.49
C ALA A 105 10.08 9.44 12.51
N LEU A 106 10.61 9.34 13.74
CA LEU A 106 10.59 10.44 14.70
C LEU A 106 11.53 11.58 14.28
N ASP A 107 12.57 11.28 13.50
CA ASP A 107 13.55 12.26 13.02
C ASP A 107 13.15 12.89 11.66
N GLY A 108 12.16 12.31 10.98
CA GLY A 108 11.64 12.84 9.71
C GLY A 108 10.81 11.83 8.92
N GLU A 109 10.38 12.20 7.72
CA GLU A 109 9.70 11.26 6.82
C GLU A 109 10.66 10.14 6.40
N ILE A 110 10.19 8.90 6.49
CA ILE A 110 10.89 7.72 5.95
C ILE A 110 10.13 7.11 4.78
N SER A 111 10.77 6.20 4.05
CA SER A 111 10.13 5.41 3.01
C SER A 111 10.31 3.91 3.24
N PHE A 112 9.27 3.15 2.95
CA PHE A 112 9.28 1.69 2.87
C PHE A 112 9.44 1.27 1.42
N VAL A 113 10.55 0.60 1.11
CA VAL A 113 10.93 0.26 -0.26
C VAL A 113 10.91 -1.25 -0.50
N PRO A 114 10.77 -1.72 -1.76
CA PRO A 114 10.89 -3.15 -2.08
C PRO A 114 12.25 -3.71 -1.67
N ASP A 115 12.26 -4.95 -1.20
CA ASP A 115 13.50 -5.70 -1.01
C ASP A 115 14.09 -6.08 -2.37
N SER A 116 15.07 -5.28 -2.82
CA SER A 116 15.72 -5.44 -4.10
C SER A 116 17.16 -4.93 -4.06
N PRO A 117 18.11 -5.64 -4.70
CA PRO A 117 19.50 -5.19 -4.77
C PRO A 117 19.70 -3.92 -5.61
N TYR A 118 18.65 -3.44 -6.29
CA TYR A 118 18.67 -2.24 -7.11
C TYR A 118 17.98 -1.05 -6.44
N VAL A 119 17.42 -1.24 -5.25
CA VAL A 119 16.72 -0.20 -4.50
C VAL A 119 17.49 0.09 -3.22
N GLU A 120 17.88 1.35 -3.06
CA GLU A 120 18.47 1.81 -1.81
C GLU A 120 17.36 2.14 -0.80
N GLY A 121 17.52 1.68 0.44
CA GLY A 121 16.64 2.00 1.55
C GLY A 121 16.94 1.16 2.78
N THR A 122 16.51 1.63 3.94
CA THR A 122 16.76 0.98 5.23
C THR A 122 15.56 0.16 5.73
N HIS A 123 14.35 0.45 5.22
CA HIS A 123 13.10 -0.15 5.69
C HIS A 123 12.36 -0.82 4.53
N THR A 124 12.02 -2.10 4.71
CA THR A 124 11.28 -2.87 3.71
C THR A 124 9.76 -2.71 3.88
N VAL A 125 9.03 -3.11 2.85
CA VAL A 125 7.56 -3.11 2.85
C VAL A 125 6.96 -3.91 4.02
N GLU A 126 7.62 -4.97 4.52
CA GLU A 126 7.12 -5.72 5.67
C GLU A 126 7.13 -4.89 6.96
N ALA A 127 8.10 -3.98 7.12
CA ALA A 127 8.19 -3.13 8.31
C ALA A 127 7.00 -2.15 8.44
N ALA A 128 6.39 -1.79 7.30
CA ALA A 128 5.21 -0.92 7.22
C ALA A 128 3.92 -1.56 7.75
N GLY A 129 3.86 -2.89 7.80
CA GLY A 129 2.63 -3.66 8.04
C GLY A 129 1.79 -3.14 9.23
N PRO A 130 2.36 -3.05 10.44
CA PRO A 130 1.62 -2.58 11.61
C PRO A 130 1.05 -1.15 11.47
N PHE A 131 1.72 -0.29 10.69
CA PHE A 131 1.34 1.12 10.54
C PHE A 131 0.20 1.33 9.55
N ARG A 132 -0.12 0.33 8.74
CA ARG A 132 -1.32 0.33 7.88
C ARG A 132 -2.59 0.00 8.67
N ASP A 133 -2.44 -0.81 9.71
CA ASP A 133 -3.55 -1.30 10.53
C ASP A 133 -3.80 -0.41 11.76
N HIS A 134 -2.82 0.41 12.14
CA HIS A 134 -2.87 1.25 13.33
C HIS A 134 -2.44 2.70 13.01
N ALA A 135 -3.32 3.66 13.27
CA ALA A 135 -3.02 5.09 13.12
C ALA A 135 -2.21 5.66 14.28
N PHE A 136 -1.98 4.89 15.35
CA PHE A 136 -1.24 5.36 16.51
C PHE A 136 -0.28 4.31 17.06
N VAL A 137 0.85 4.78 17.59
CA VAL A 137 1.79 3.98 18.37
C VAL A 137 1.89 4.57 19.77
N ARG A 138 1.88 3.72 20.79
CA ARG A 138 2.15 4.12 22.18
C ARG A 138 3.57 3.70 22.57
N LYS A 139 4.40 4.69 22.92
CA LYS A 139 5.80 4.49 23.35
C LYS A 139 6.04 5.32 24.61
N ASP A 140 6.54 4.67 25.66
CA ASP A 140 6.86 5.30 26.96
C ASP A 140 5.71 6.11 27.58
N GLY A 141 4.47 5.64 27.40
CA GLY A 141 3.25 6.31 27.88
C GLY A 141 2.80 7.51 27.03
N GLN A 142 3.59 7.93 26.05
CA GLN A 142 3.23 8.93 25.05
C GLN A 142 2.57 8.26 23.84
N ARG A 143 1.54 8.91 23.28
CA ARG A 143 0.89 8.48 22.03
C ARG A 143 1.43 9.30 20.87
N TYR A 144 1.69 8.61 19.76
CA TYR A 144 2.15 9.19 18.50
C TYR A 144 1.15 8.85 17.41
N ARG A 145 0.84 9.81 16.55
CA ARG A 145 0.09 9.61 15.32
C ARG A 145 1.05 9.13 14.24
N ILE A 146 0.61 8.13 13.50
CA ILE A 146 1.27 7.65 12.30
C ILE A 146 0.44 8.10 11.11
N ASP A 147 1.10 8.72 10.16
CA ASP A 147 0.51 9.02 8.85
C ASP A 147 1.34 8.27 7.81
N ILE A 148 0.68 7.38 7.06
CA ILE A 148 1.27 6.59 5.98
C ILE A 148 0.62 6.98 4.66
N ALA A 149 1.43 7.22 3.63
CA ALA A 149 0.95 7.62 2.32
C ALA A 149 1.62 6.81 1.20
N MET A 150 0.88 6.54 0.12
CA MET A 150 1.40 5.88 -1.09
C MET A 150 1.86 6.93 -2.12
N ASP A 151 2.70 7.86 -1.70
CA ASP A 151 3.19 8.98 -2.50
C ASP A 151 4.72 9.00 -2.66
N GLY A 152 5.39 7.93 -2.21
CA GLY A 152 6.83 7.78 -2.34
C GLY A 152 7.26 7.51 -3.78
N ARG A 153 8.51 7.05 -3.94
CA ARG A 153 9.05 6.71 -5.26
C ARG A 153 8.30 5.51 -5.88
N LEU A 154 7.99 5.61 -7.16
CA LEU A 154 7.52 4.47 -7.97
C LEU A 154 8.70 3.58 -8.38
N TYR A 155 8.56 2.28 -8.15
CA TYR A 155 9.50 1.24 -8.58
C TYR A 155 8.81 0.30 -9.55
N ALA A 156 9.50 -0.08 -10.62
CA ALA A 156 8.99 -1.00 -11.63
C ALA A 156 9.71 -2.35 -11.59
N SER A 157 8.97 -3.40 -11.91
CA SER A 157 9.43 -4.77 -12.11
C SER A 157 8.80 -5.33 -13.38
N TYR A 158 9.44 -6.37 -13.94
CA TYR A 158 8.99 -6.98 -15.19
C TYR A 158 9.13 -8.48 -15.14
N ALA A 159 8.21 -9.21 -15.76
CA ALA A 159 8.43 -10.60 -16.13
C ALA A 159 8.50 -10.68 -17.65
N ILE A 160 9.58 -11.24 -18.18
CA ILE A 160 9.81 -11.45 -19.60
C ILE A 160 9.48 -12.91 -19.91
N TYR A 161 8.66 -13.13 -20.92
CA TYR A 161 8.28 -14.46 -21.40
C TYR A 161 8.72 -14.64 -22.85
N ALA A 162 9.15 -15.85 -23.18
CA ALA A 162 9.59 -16.20 -24.52
C ALA A 162 8.97 -17.53 -24.95
N ASP A 163 8.02 -17.45 -25.88
CA ASP A 163 7.32 -18.62 -26.42
C ASP A 163 7.81 -18.89 -27.84
N ARG A 164 8.19 -20.13 -28.15
CA ARG A 164 8.58 -20.49 -29.51
C ARG A 164 7.43 -20.20 -30.48
N ALA A 165 7.71 -19.50 -31.57
CA ALA A 165 6.71 -19.05 -32.52
C ALA A 165 7.22 -19.16 -33.97
N SER A 166 6.28 -19.31 -34.91
CA SER A 166 6.54 -19.22 -36.34
C SER A 166 5.84 -17.97 -36.87
N PRO A 167 6.53 -16.81 -36.89
CA PRO A 167 5.89 -15.57 -37.31
C PRO A 167 5.61 -15.57 -38.82
N GLY A 168 4.61 -14.79 -39.25
CA GLY A 168 4.28 -14.64 -40.67
C GLY A 168 5.39 -13.95 -41.47
N GLU A 169 5.34 -14.05 -42.80
CA GLU A 169 6.39 -13.58 -43.71
C GLU A 169 6.75 -12.09 -43.55
N ASN A 170 5.80 -11.27 -43.10
CA ASN A 170 5.97 -9.82 -42.93
C ASN A 170 6.30 -9.40 -41.48
N ALA A 171 6.51 -10.35 -40.57
CA ALA A 171 6.83 -10.02 -39.20
C ALA A 171 8.28 -9.52 -39.07
N THR A 172 8.45 -8.48 -38.26
CA THR A 172 9.79 -8.02 -37.89
C THR A 172 10.36 -8.95 -36.83
N VAL A 173 11.55 -9.50 -37.09
CA VAL A 173 12.27 -10.39 -36.17
C VAL A 173 13.60 -9.75 -35.82
N THR A 174 13.78 -9.41 -34.55
CA THR A 174 15.02 -8.85 -34.03
C THR A 174 16.01 -9.99 -33.76
N ALA A 175 17.23 -9.89 -34.27
CA ALA A 175 18.27 -10.84 -33.90
C ALA A 175 18.68 -10.60 -32.43
N HIS A 176 18.80 -11.65 -31.62
CA HIS A 176 19.21 -11.53 -30.21
C HIS A 176 20.52 -10.74 -30.05
N ALA A 177 21.48 -10.94 -30.96
CA ALA A 177 22.76 -10.21 -30.96
C ALA A 177 22.63 -8.68 -31.12
N ASN A 178 21.50 -8.18 -31.62
CA ASN A 178 21.24 -6.75 -31.80
C ASN A 178 20.66 -6.08 -30.54
N LEU A 179 20.26 -6.86 -29.53
CA LEU A 179 19.80 -6.33 -28.24
C LEU A 179 21.00 -5.80 -27.44
N SER A 180 20.76 -4.89 -26.50
CA SER A 180 21.79 -4.44 -25.55
C SER A 180 22.31 -5.60 -24.70
N ALA A 181 23.53 -5.48 -24.17
CA ALA A 181 24.17 -6.59 -23.44
C ALA A 181 23.35 -7.04 -22.22
N GLU A 182 22.76 -6.08 -21.52
CA GLU A 182 21.86 -6.31 -20.39
C GLU A 182 20.63 -7.12 -20.86
N VAL A 183 19.81 -6.56 -21.76
CA VAL A 183 18.60 -7.19 -22.30
C VAL A 183 18.87 -8.57 -22.91
N ARG A 184 20.04 -8.78 -23.52
CA ARG A 184 20.43 -10.09 -24.08
C ARG A 184 20.45 -11.19 -23.05
N ASP A 185 21.02 -10.94 -21.87
CA ASP A 185 21.17 -11.98 -20.87
C ASP A 185 19.80 -12.35 -20.27
N GLU A 186 18.91 -11.38 -20.06
CA GLU A 186 17.55 -11.65 -19.60
C GLU A 186 16.69 -12.37 -20.65
N VAL A 187 16.76 -11.95 -21.91
CA VAL A 187 16.03 -12.61 -23.01
C VAL A 187 16.54 -14.04 -23.23
N ARG A 188 17.87 -14.25 -23.16
CA ARG A 188 18.44 -15.61 -23.20
C ARG A 188 17.84 -16.47 -22.10
N TRP A 189 17.83 -15.95 -20.87
CA TRP A 189 17.30 -16.70 -19.73
C TRP A 189 15.82 -17.05 -19.93
N ALA A 190 15.01 -16.09 -20.39
CA ALA A 190 13.60 -16.32 -20.69
C ALA A 190 13.39 -17.37 -21.78
N VAL A 191 14.21 -17.37 -22.83
CA VAL A 191 14.18 -18.39 -23.90
C VAL A 191 14.51 -19.78 -23.35
N GLU A 192 15.53 -19.89 -22.49
CA GLU A 192 16.02 -21.17 -21.98
C GLU A 192 15.14 -21.75 -20.86
N ASN A 193 14.48 -20.89 -20.08
CA ASN A 193 13.72 -21.29 -18.89
C ASN A 193 12.21 -20.99 -18.98
N GLY A 194 11.74 -20.45 -20.11
CA GLY A 194 10.36 -20.02 -20.37
C GLY A 194 10.03 -18.61 -19.88
N SER A 195 10.70 -18.13 -18.83
CA SER A 195 10.54 -16.75 -18.35
C SER A 195 11.74 -16.25 -17.56
N TYR A 196 11.84 -14.93 -17.41
CA TYR A 196 12.80 -14.26 -16.53
C TYR A 196 12.13 -13.13 -15.75
N GLY A 197 12.30 -13.13 -14.43
CA GLY A 197 11.82 -12.08 -13.54
C GLY A 197 12.87 -11.00 -13.31
N VAL A 198 12.51 -9.75 -13.58
CA VAL A 198 13.28 -8.54 -13.32
C VAL A 198 12.79 -7.96 -11.98
N PRO A 199 13.64 -7.88 -10.95
CA PRO A 199 13.25 -7.34 -9.65
C PRO A 199 12.97 -5.83 -9.71
N MET A 200 12.23 -5.36 -8.70
CA MET A 200 11.87 -3.94 -8.55
C MET A 200 13.10 -3.03 -8.61
N GLY A 201 13.01 -1.93 -9.33
CA GLY A 201 14.03 -0.89 -9.37
C GLY A 201 15.27 -1.21 -10.19
N LYS A 202 15.38 -2.41 -10.81
CA LYS A 202 16.45 -2.67 -11.78
C LYS A 202 16.36 -1.70 -12.96
N TRP A 203 15.14 -1.50 -13.45
CA TRP A 203 14.82 -0.52 -14.48
C TRP A 203 13.70 0.38 -14.00
N ASP A 204 13.82 1.67 -14.29
CA ASP A 204 12.76 2.65 -14.02
C ASP A 204 11.52 2.41 -14.90
N SER A 205 11.71 1.79 -16.07
CA SER A 205 10.65 1.42 -17.00
C SER A 205 11.06 0.22 -17.87
N LEU A 206 10.13 -0.37 -18.63
CA LEU A 206 10.43 -1.44 -19.56
C LEU A 206 11.49 -0.94 -20.57
N PRO A 207 12.62 -1.65 -20.77
CA PRO A 207 13.59 -1.29 -21.79
C PRO A 207 12.91 -1.14 -23.15
N THR A 208 13.22 -0.05 -23.84
CA THR A 208 12.60 0.29 -25.13
C THR A 208 12.76 -0.85 -26.13
N GLU A 209 13.91 -1.54 -26.12
CA GLU A 209 14.16 -2.68 -27.00
C GLU A 209 13.16 -3.82 -26.81
N LEU A 210 12.69 -4.06 -25.57
CA LEU A 210 11.68 -5.07 -25.28
C LEU A 210 10.27 -4.60 -25.66
N GLY A 211 9.98 -3.31 -25.53
CA GLY A 211 8.71 -2.71 -25.97
C GLY A 211 8.52 -2.75 -27.49
N ASP A 212 9.61 -2.58 -28.24
CA ASP A 212 9.59 -2.55 -29.71
C ASP A 212 9.76 -3.95 -30.34
N THR A 213 10.23 -4.94 -29.57
CA THR A 213 10.53 -6.26 -30.10
C THR A 213 9.41 -7.26 -29.82
N THR A 214 8.64 -7.59 -30.85
CA THR A 214 7.62 -8.66 -30.77
C THR A 214 8.23 -10.06 -30.92
N TYR A 215 9.26 -10.22 -31.76
CA TYR A 215 9.90 -11.51 -32.02
C TYR A 215 11.42 -11.40 -31.93
N VAL A 216 12.04 -12.34 -31.21
CA VAL A 216 13.49 -12.49 -31.12
C VAL A 216 13.93 -13.78 -31.80
N ARG A 217 14.98 -13.71 -32.61
CA ARG A 217 15.68 -14.89 -33.11
C ARG A 217 16.87 -15.23 -32.21
N TYR A 218 16.86 -16.43 -31.64
CA TYR A 218 17.91 -16.98 -30.78
C TYR A 218 18.18 -18.44 -31.19
N ASP A 219 19.46 -18.79 -31.37
CA ASP A 219 19.92 -20.13 -31.77
C ASP A 219 19.17 -20.76 -32.96
N GLY A 220 18.86 -19.95 -33.97
CA GLY A 220 18.15 -20.38 -35.18
C GLY A 220 16.62 -20.52 -35.03
N GLU A 221 16.09 -20.42 -33.82
CA GLU A 221 14.67 -20.44 -33.54
C GLU A 221 14.11 -19.03 -33.32
N THR A 222 12.81 -18.86 -33.49
CA THR A 222 12.13 -17.58 -33.27
C THR A 222 11.18 -17.69 -32.09
N TYR A 223 11.24 -16.71 -31.21
CA TYR A 223 10.44 -16.63 -30.00
C TYR A 223 9.60 -15.37 -30.05
N ARG A 224 8.33 -15.49 -29.70
CA ARG A 224 7.47 -14.34 -29.42
C ARG A 224 7.80 -13.86 -28.01
N MET A 225 8.16 -12.60 -27.90
CA MET A 225 8.36 -11.96 -26.61
C MET A 225 7.04 -11.44 -26.10
N SER A 226 6.82 -11.58 -24.80
CA SER A 226 5.76 -10.87 -24.09
C SER A 226 6.24 -10.51 -22.69
N TYR A 227 5.54 -9.59 -22.03
CA TYR A 227 5.94 -9.11 -20.72
C TYR A 227 4.73 -8.85 -19.83
N ALA A 228 4.95 -8.99 -18.53
CA ALA A 228 4.07 -8.47 -17.50
C ALA A 228 4.81 -7.37 -16.73
N VAL A 229 4.11 -6.29 -16.41
CA VAL A 229 4.64 -5.14 -15.67
C VAL A 229 4.08 -5.19 -14.25
N GLY A 230 4.92 -4.93 -13.26
CA GLY A 230 4.51 -4.72 -11.88
C GLY A 230 5.07 -3.41 -11.37
N ASP A 231 4.18 -2.50 -10.95
CA ASP A 231 4.53 -1.20 -10.40
C ASP A 231 4.28 -1.20 -8.89
N TYR A 232 5.16 -0.55 -8.14
CA TYR A 232 5.04 -0.38 -6.70
C TYR A 232 5.35 1.07 -6.29
N TRP A 233 4.35 1.77 -5.78
CA TRP A 233 4.54 3.05 -5.10
C TRP A 233 5.04 2.78 -3.69
N ALA A 234 6.25 3.24 -3.37
CA ALA A 234 6.75 3.19 -2.00
C ALA A 234 5.84 3.98 -1.06
N GLU A 235 5.68 3.45 0.13
CA GLU A 235 4.96 4.12 1.19
C GLU A 235 5.90 5.04 1.94
N THR A 236 5.46 6.26 2.20
CA THR A 236 6.13 7.19 3.11
C THR A 236 5.44 7.14 4.47
N MET A 237 6.19 7.45 5.53
CA MET A 237 5.63 7.53 6.87
C MET A 237 6.23 8.70 7.65
N THR A 238 5.35 9.42 8.33
CA THR A 238 5.69 10.44 9.32
C THR A 238 5.10 10.09 10.68
N VAL A 239 5.79 10.49 11.74
CA VAL A 239 5.36 10.27 13.12
C VAL A 239 5.31 11.60 13.86
N GLU A 240 4.17 11.87 14.50
CA GLU A 240 3.97 13.10 15.28
C GLU A 240 3.45 12.80 16.70
N PRO A 241 3.96 13.46 17.75
CA PRO A 241 3.41 13.30 19.09
C PRO A 241 1.99 13.86 19.16
N VAL A 242 1.08 13.13 19.82
CA VAL A 242 -0.28 13.60 20.09
C VAL A 242 -0.28 14.32 21.44
N GLU A 243 -0.56 15.62 21.44
CA GLU A 243 -0.77 16.39 22.66
C GLU A 243 -1.94 15.79 23.45
N ALA A 244 -1.73 15.51 24.74
CA ALA A 244 -2.81 15.08 25.61
C ALA A 244 -3.83 16.22 25.72
N SER A 245 -5.07 15.99 25.30
CA SER A 245 -6.17 16.93 25.57
C SER A 245 -6.37 16.99 27.08
N GLY A 246 -5.92 18.09 27.70
CA GLY A 246 -6.06 18.35 29.13
C GLY A 246 -7.49 18.69 29.55
#